data_AF-A0A1Z1W3S5-F1
#
_entry.id   AF-A0A1Z1W3S5-F1
#
_cell.length_a   1.000
_cell.length_b   1.000
_cell.length_c   1.000
_cell.angle_alpha   90.00
_cell.angle_beta   90.00
_cell.angle_gamma   90.00
#
_symmetry.space_group_name_H-M   'P 1'
#
loop_
_entity.id
_entity.type
_entity.pdbx_description
1 polymer ?
#
loop_
_entity_poly.entity_id
_entity_poly.type
_entity_poly.pdbx_seq_one_letter_code
_entity_poly.pdbx_strand_id
1 'polypeptide(L)'
;MTTTTRAAPGDLVAALRLPVWKTLSARAEGLRRELPTRPDAPAERFAWLRSLTPEQARDAALLDHLDALCGHLDGKPALGYAPDDPLPEAALEAAEGFNPQLTALITRFRAARDAESADRSARAEGP
;
A
#
# COMPACT_ATOMS: atom_id res chain seq x y z
N MET A 1 -14.93 -32.08 14.21
CA MET A 1 -14.55 -30.77 14.78
C MET A 1 -13.37 -30.25 13.99
N THR A 2 -13.60 -29.39 13.01
CA THR A 2 -12.54 -28.69 12.28
C THR A 2 -12.17 -27.45 13.08
N THR A 3 -11.04 -27.50 13.80
CA THR A 3 -10.38 -26.30 14.31
C THR A 3 -9.91 -25.50 13.09
N THR A 4 -10.70 -24.51 12.67
CA THR A 4 -10.23 -23.49 11.74
C THR A 4 -9.13 -22.73 12.46
N THR A 5 -7.87 -23.14 12.23
CA THR A 5 -6.70 -22.39 12.69
C THR A 5 -6.80 -20.99 12.10
N ARG A 6 -7.16 -20.03 12.94
CA ARG A 6 -7.13 -18.61 12.61
C ARG A 6 -5.68 -18.28 12.29
N ALA A 7 -5.37 -18.10 11.01
CA ALA A 7 -4.04 -17.64 10.59
C ALA A 7 -3.66 -16.41 11.40
N ALA A 8 -2.44 -16.40 11.95
CA ALA A 8 -1.99 -15.27 12.73
C ALA A 8 -1.88 -14.04 11.81
N PRO A 9 -2.13 -12.81 12.31
CA PRO A 9 -2.00 -11.60 11.51
C PRO A 9 -0.65 -11.47 10.79
N GLY A 10 0.44 -11.92 11.42
CA GLY A 10 1.77 -11.96 10.80
C GLY A 10 1.88 -12.86 9.57
N ASP A 11 1.19 -14.00 9.53
CA ASP A 11 1.17 -14.90 8.36
C ASP A 11 0.45 -14.24 7.18
N LEU A 12 -0.61 -13.48 7.46
CA LEU A 12 -1.36 -12.73 6.45
C LEU A 12 -0.54 -11.55 5.90
N VAL A 13 0.21 -10.85 6.76
CA VAL A 13 1.17 -9.82 6.32
C VAL A 13 2.20 -10.41 5.37
N ALA A 14 2.83 -11.53 5.74
CA ALA A 14 3.82 -12.19 4.88
C ALA A 14 3.21 -12.64 3.53
N ALA A 15 1.98 -13.15 3.55
CA ALA A 15 1.26 -13.57 2.35
C ALA A 15 0.84 -12.39 1.45
N LEU A 16 0.56 -11.21 2.01
CA LEU A 16 0.09 -10.03 1.27
C LEU A 16 1.22 -9.13 0.77
N ARG A 17 2.34 -9.03 1.51
CA ARG A 17 3.38 -8.03 1.24
C ARG A 17 3.90 -8.11 -0.20
N LEU A 18 4.28 -9.30 -0.67
CA LEU A 18 4.81 -9.46 -2.02
C LEU A 18 3.74 -9.25 -3.11
N PRO A 19 2.53 -9.84 -3.03
CA PRO A 19 1.47 -9.55 -3.99
C PRO A 19 1.09 -8.07 -4.08
N VAL A 20 0.92 -7.39 -2.94
CA VAL A 20 0.59 -5.96 -2.89
C VAL A 20 1.72 -5.15 -3.54
N TRP A 21 2.97 -5.38 -3.13
CA TRP A 21 4.13 -4.70 -3.72
C TRP A 21 4.22 -4.88 -5.23
N LYS A 22 3.97 -6.10 -5.75
CA LYS A 22 3.96 -6.36 -7.20
C LYS A 22 2.87 -5.58 -7.92
N THR A 23 1.66 -5.54 -7.37
CA THR A 23 0.53 -4.80 -7.95
C THR A 23 0.83 -3.30 -8.00
N LEU A 24 1.30 -2.72 -6.90
CA LEU A 24 1.65 -1.29 -6.84
C LEU A 24 2.79 -0.96 -7.81
N SER A 25 3.82 -1.80 -7.86
CA SER A 25 4.96 -1.63 -8.78
C SER A 25 4.53 -1.69 -10.25
N ALA A 26 3.64 -2.62 -10.60
CA ALA A 26 3.11 -2.72 -11.97
C ALA A 26 2.27 -1.50 -12.36
N ARG A 27 1.47 -0.97 -11.43
CA ARG A 27 0.68 0.24 -11.66
C ARG A 27 1.56 1.49 -11.81
N ALA A 28 2.56 1.64 -10.93
CA ALA A 28 3.55 2.72 -11.02
C ALA A 28 4.29 2.66 -12.36
N GLU A 29 4.67 1.46 -12.80
CA GLU A 29 5.33 1.25 -14.09
C GLU A 29 4.41 1.59 -15.29
N GLY A 30 3.11 1.31 -15.20
CA GLY A 30 2.12 1.78 -16.18
C GLY A 30 2.11 3.30 -16.30
N LEU A 31 2.02 4.00 -15.17
CA LEU A 31 2.02 5.47 -15.13
C LEU A 31 3.32 6.06 -15.67
N ARG A 32 4.48 5.45 -15.41
CA ARG A 32 5.78 5.91 -15.96
C ARG A 32 5.83 5.88 -17.48
N ARG A 33 5.08 4.98 -18.13
CA ARG A 33 5.03 4.88 -19.60
C ARG A 33 4.09 5.90 -20.22
N GLU A 34 3.06 6.32 -19.48
CA GLU A 34 2.06 7.29 -19.94
C GLU A 34 2.49 8.74 -19.67
N LEU A 35 3.22 8.96 -18.58
CA LEU A 35 3.74 10.27 -18.22
C LEU A 35 4.96 10.67 -19.07
N PRO A 36 5.14 11.98 -19.36
CA PRO A 36 6.41 12.47 -19.89
C PRO A 36 7.56 12.12 -18.94
N THR A 37 8.71 11.72 -19.50
CA THR A 37 9.89 11.32 -18.72
C THR A 37 10.22 12.34 -17.63
N ARG A 38 10.23 11.87 -16.38
CA ARG A 38 10.54 12.70 -15.23
C ARG A 38 12.05 12.96 -15.18
N PRO A 39 12.51 14.22 -15.06
CA PRO A 39 13.92 14.51 -14.91
C PRO A 39 14.43 14.15 -13.51
N ASP A 40 15.73 13.84 -13.42
CA ASP A 40 16.37 13.49 -12.15
C ASP A 40 16.74 14.71 -11.31
N ALA A 41 17.09 15.83 -11.95
CA ALA A 41 17.51 17.04 -11.27
C ALA A 41 16.32 17.74 -10.57
N PRO A 42 16.43 18.12 -9.27
CA PRO A 42 15.34 18.78 -8.54
C PRO A 42 14.82 20.05 -9.20
N ALA A 43 15.71 20.87 -9.79
CA ALA A 43 15.32 22.10 -10.48
C ALA A 43 14.49 21.83 -11.74
N GLU A 44 14.85 20.80 -12.51
CA GLU A 44 14.12 20.39 -13.71
C GLU A 44 12.78 19.73 -13.37
N ARG A 45 12.69 19.03 -12.23
CA ARG A 45 11.42 18.46 -11.74
C ARG A 45 10.36 19.51 -11.51
N PHE A 46 10.73 20.68 -10.99
CA PHE A 46 9.77 21.77 -10.80
C PHE A 46 9.23 22.28 -12.14
N ALA A 47 10.10 22.51 -13.12
CA ALA A 47 9.70 22.92 -14.47
C ALA A 47 8.82 21.85 -15.15
N TRP A 48 9.18 20.57 -15.00
CA TRP A 48 8.40 19.44 -15.48
C TRP A 48 7.00 19.43 -14.88
N LEU A 49 6.86 19.54 -13.54
CA LEU A 49 5.56 19.60 -12.87
C LEU A 49 4.68 20.75 -13.38
N ARG A 50 5.29 21.90 -13.68
CA ARG A 50 4.59 23.07 -14.24
C ARG A 50 4.15 22.91 -15.69
N SER A 51 4.74 21.96 -16.42
CA SER A 51 4.44 21.69 -17.83
C SER A 51 3.32 20.66 -18.04
N LEU A 52 2.95 19.92 -16.98
CA LEU A 52 1.95 18.87 -17.05
C LEU A 52 0.53 19.43 -17.23
N THR A 53 -0.30 18.71 -17.98
CA THR A 53 -1.75 18.94 -17.93
C THR A 53 -2.30 18.59 -16.55
N PRO A 54 -3.51 19.06 -16.18
CA PRO A 54 -4.13 18.69 -14.90
C PRO A 54 -4.25 17.18 -14.70
N GLU A 55 -4.55 16.43 -15.77
CA GLU A 55 -4.63 14.97 -15.75
C GLU A 55 -3.26 14.35 -15.47
N GLN A 56 -2.23 14.76 -16.21
CA GLN A 56 -0.86 14.29 -16.00
C GLN A 56 -0.33 14.65 -14.61
N ALA A 57 -0.72 15.81 -14.06
CA ALA A 57 -0.34 16.20 -12.70
C ALA A 57 -0.97 15.28 -11.64
N ARG A 58 -2.23 14.83 -11.86
CA ARG A 58 -2.87 13.83 -10.99
C ARG A 58 -2.17 12.48 -11.10
N ASP A 59 -1.84 12.05 -12.31
CA ASP A 59 -1.14 10.79 -12.54
C ASP A 59 0.29 10.80 -11.98
N ALA A 60 0.99 11.95 -12.07
CA ALA A 60 2.30 12.15 -11.45
C ALA A 60 2.24 12.09 -9.91
N ALA A 61 1.22 12.71 -9.31
CA ALA A 61 1.00 12.63 -7.87
C ALA A 61 0.66 11.19 -7.42
N LEU A 62 -0.13 10.48 -8.21
CA LEU A 62 -0.43 9.07 -7.98
C LEU A 62 0.84 8.20 -8.09
N LEU A 63 1.70 8.45 -9.09
CA LEU A 63 2.98 7.76 -9.23
C LEU A 63 3.88 7.99 -8.01
N ASP A 64 4.03 9.24 -7.56
CA ASP A 64 4.81 9.56 -6.36
C ASP A 64 4.27 8.83 -5.12
N HIS A 65 2.95 8.75 -4.98
CA HIS A 65 2.30 8.03 -3.88
C HIS A 65 2.57 6.52 -3.95
N LEU A 66 2.44 5.90 -5.13
CA LEU A 66 2.71 4.47 -5.32
C LEU A 66 4.18 4.14 -5.05
N ASP A 67 5.11 5.00 -5.47
CA ASP A 67 6.54 4.82 -5.22
C ASP A 67 6.89 4.91 -3.74
N ALA A 68 6.24 5.81 -3.00
CA ALA A 68 6.38 5.89 -1.55
C ALA A 68 5.89 4.60 -0.87
N LEU A 69 4.72 4.09 -1.26
CA LEU A 69 4.17 2.84 -0.71
C LEU A 69 5.05 1.64 -1.05
N CYS A 70 5.53 1.52 -2.29
CA CYS A 70 6.48 0.48 -2.68
C CYS A 70 7.77 0.53 -1.85
N GLY A 71 8.32 1.73 -1.62
CA GLY A 71 9.49 1.93 -0.75
C GLY A 71 9.21 1.51 0.69
N HIS A 72 8.05 1.84 1.23
CA HIS A 72 7.64 1.46 2.58
C HIS A 72 7.57 -0.05 2.77
N LEU A 73 6.94 -0.74 1.81
CA LEU A 73 6.90 -2.20 1.77
C LEU A 73 8.28 -2.85 1.54
N ASP A 74 9.29 -2.09 1.14
CA ASP A 74 10.70 -2.50 1.04
C ASP A 74 11.55 -2.06 2.25
N GLY A 75 10.90 -1.52 3.29
CA GLY A 75 11.56 -1.10 4.54
C GLY A 75 12.11 0.33 4.52
N LYS A 76 11.73 1.17 3.55
CA LYS A 76 12.03 2.61 3.53
C LYS A 76 10.79 3.39 3.99
N PRO A 77 10.72 3.87 5.24
CA PRO A 77 9.53 4.51 5.77
C PRO A 77 9.03 5.65 4.87
N ALA A 78 7.75 5.59 4.47
CA ALA A 78 7.11 6.64 3.71
C ALA A 78 6.53 7.69 4.67
N LEU A 79 6.62 8.96 4.28
CA LEU A 79 6.07 10.07 5.06
C LEU A 79 4.55 9.90 5.20
N GLY A 80 4.02 10.09 6.41
CA GLY A 80 2.59 9.96 6.69
C GLY A 80 2.14 8.55 7.11
N TYR A 81 3.06 7.58 7.16
CA TYR A 81 2.80 6.22 7.65
C TYR A 81 3.62 5.94 8.91
N ALA A 82 3.10 5.10 9.79
CA ALA A 82 3.88 4.63 10.93
C ALA A 82 5.04 3.76 10.40
N PRO A 83 6.29 3.96 10.88
CA PRO A 83 7.46 3.24 10.35
C PRO A 83 7.39 1.73 10.58
N ASP A 84 6.66 1.31 11.61
CA ASP A 84 6.46 -0.10 11.97
C ASP A 84 5.17 -0.69 11.41
N ASP A 85 4.42 0.05 10.58
CA ASP A 85 3.25 -0.49 9.88
C ASP A 85 3.74 -1.39 8.72
N PRO A 86 3.63 -2.72 8.83
CA PRO A 86 4.21 -3.59 7.82
C PRO A 86 3.39 -3.58 6.51
N LEU A 87 2.15 -3.07 6.56
CA LEU A 87 1.22 -3.10 5.44
C LEU A 87 0.16 -1.99 5.60
N PRO A 88 0.49 -0.74 5.23
CA PRO A 88 -0.42 0.39 5.36
C PRO A 88 -1.74 0.19 4.61
N GLU A 89 -2.82 0.75 5.17
CA GLU A 89 -4.16 0.67 4.57
C GLU A 89 -4.18 1.21 3.14
N ALA A 90 -3.50 2.32 2.88
CA ALA A 90 -3.38 2.89 1.53
C ALA A 90 -2.75 1.92 0.51
N ALA A 91 -1.81 1.06 0.93
CA ALA A 91 -1.25 0.03 0.07
C ALA A 91 -2.26 -1.06 -0.27
N LEU A 92 -3.11 -1.42 0.69
CA LEU A 92 -4.21 -2.38 0.48
C LEU A 92 -5.25 -1.82 -0.47
N GLU A 93 -5.73 -0.60 -0.23
CA GLU A 93 -6.70 0.09 -1.09
C GLU A 93 -6.17 0.24 -2.52
N ALA A 94 -4.90 0.61 -2.68
CA ALA A 94 -4.29 0.78 -3.99
C ALA A 94 -4.08 -0.54 -4.75
N ALA A 95 -4.06 -1.69 -4.06
CA ALA A 95 -3.96 -3.03 -4.64
C ALA A 95 -5.32 -3.76 -4.75
N GLU A 96 -6.35 -3.25 -4.09
CA GLU A 96 -7.70 -3.82 -4.09
C GLU A 96 -8.35 -3.72 -5.49
N GLY A 97 -9.13 -4.74 -5.86
CA GLY A 97 -9.83 -4.78 -7.14
C GLY A 97 -8.98 -5.19 -8.35
N PHE A 98 -7.64 -5.27 -8.20
CA PHE A 98 -6.76 -5.71 -9.29
C PHE A 98 -6.82 -7.22 -9.54
N ASN A 99 -7.02 -8.01 -8.48
CA ASN A 99 -7.11 -9.46 -8.56
C ASN A 99 -8.14 -9.96 -7.51
N PRO A 100 -9.15 -10.78 -7.88
CA PRO A 100 -10.16 -11.28 -6.94
C PRO A 100 -9.61 -12.09 -5.76
N GLN A 101 -8.58 -12.93 -5.99
CA GLN A 101 -7.91 -13.67 -4.92
C GLN A 101 -7.14 -12.73 -3.98
N LEU A 102 -6.48 -11.70 -4.52
CA LEU A 102 -5.78 -10.69 -3.71
C LEU A 102 -6.79 -9.89 -2.87
N THR A 103 -7.89 -9.42 -3.48
CA THR A 103 -8.98 -8.73 -2.77
C THR A 103 -9.51 -9.58 -1.61
N ALA A 104 -9.75 -10.88 -1.83
CA ALA A 104 -10.21 -11.77 -0.76
C ALA A 104 -9.20 -11.90 0.40
N LEU A 105 -7.90 -11.94 0.10
CA LEU A 105 -6.84 -11.94 1.11
C LEU A 105 -6.79 -10.62 1.89
N ILE A 106 -6.97 -9.48 1.21
CA ILE A 106 -7.04 -8.15 1.84
C ILE A 106 -8.24 -8.07 2.80
N THR A 107 -9.42 -8.52 2.36
CA THR A 107 -10.61 -8.57 3.23
C THR A 107 -10.36 -9.42 4.49
N ARG A 108 -9.71 -10.59 4.33
CA ARG A 108 -9.37 -11.46 5.46
C ARG A 108 -8.39 -10.81 6.43
N PHE A 109 -7.38 -10.10 5.90
CA PHE A 109 -6.42 -9.37 6.71
C PHE A 109 -7.08 -8.25 7.52
N ARG A 110 -7.92 -7.42 6.90
CA ARG A 110 -8.67 -6.36 7.60
C ARG A 110 -9.50 -6.94 8.75
N ALA A 111 -10.26 -8.01 8.49
CA ALA A 111 -11.05 -8.68 9.53
C ALA A 111 -10.21 -9.27 10.68
N ALA A 112 -8.99 -9.75 10.39
CA ALA A 112 -8.07 -10.23 11.42
C ALA A 112 -7.52 -9.08 12.28
N ARG A 113 -7.14 -7.96 11.64
CA ARG A 113 -6.61 -6.76 12.32
C ARG A 113 -7.64 -6.11 13.22
N ASP A 114 -8.89 -6.00 12.77
CA ASP A 114 -9.99 -5.40 13.54
C ASP A 114 -10.32 -6.26 14.77
N ALA A 115 -10.30 -7.58 14.61
CA ALA A 115 -10.54 -8.49 15.73
C ALA A 115 -9.41 -8.48 16.78
N GLU A 116 -8.15 -8.32 16.35
CA GLU A 116 -7.01 -8.16 17.27
C GLU A 116 -7.12 -6.84 18.05
N SER A 117 -7.51 -5.76 17.36
CA SER A 117 -7.71 -4.45 17.97
C SER A 117 -8.83 -4.50 19.02
N ALA A 118 -9.94 -5.19 18.71
CA ALA A 118 -11.05 -5.38 19.64
C ALA A 118 -10.66 -6.21 20.88
N ASP A 119 -9.91 -7.30 20.72
CA ASP A 119 -9.40 -8.11 21.84
C ASP A 119 -8.45 -7.29 22.74
N ARG A 120 -7.59 -6.47 22.14
CA ARG A 120 -6.67 -5.58 22.88
C ARG A 120 -7.43 -4.54 23.70
N SER A 121 -8.45 -3.90 23.11
CA SER A 121 -9.31 -2.95 23.84
C SER A 121 -10.07 -3.62 24.98
N ALA A 122 -10.64 -4.82 24.76
CA ALA A 122 -11.34 -5.56 25.80
C ALA A 122 -10.45 -5.97 26.98
N ARG A 123 -9.15 -6.23 26.74
CA ARG A 123 -8.17 -6.51 27.81
C ARG A 123 -7.70 -5.25 28.55
N ALA A 124 -7.70 -4.10 27.90
CA ALA A 124 -7.34 -2.82 28.52
C ALA A 124 -8.46 -2.28 29.43
N GLU A 125 -9.71 -2.74 29.24
CA GLU A 125 -10.90 -2.32 30.01
C GLU A 125 -11.36 -3.35 31.07
N GLY A 126 -10.58 -4.41 31.32
CA GLY A 126 -10.84 -5.38 32.40
C GLY A 126 -10.39 -4.87 33.78
N PRO A 127 -11.14 -5.15 34.86
CA PRO A 127 -11.16 -4.42 36.15
C PRO A 127 -9.89 -4.51 37.00
#